data_AF-A0A536XV57-F1
#
_entry.id   AF-A0A536XV57-F1
#
_cell.length_a   1.000
_cell.length_b   1.000
_cell.length_c   1.000
_cell.angle_alpha   90.00
_cell.angle_beta   90.00
_cell.angle_gamma   90.00
#
_symmetry.space_group_name_H-M   'P 1'
#
loop_
_entity.id
_entity.type
_entity.pdbx_description
1 polymer ?
#
loop_
_entity_poly.entity_id
_entity_poly.type
_entity_poly.pdbx_seq_one_letter_code
_entity_poly.pdbx_strand_id
1 'polypeptide(L)'
;LARFYRTIGMLLRGGTPLPTALRMGAELLHPLLRARLAMASRAVNEGRPVSEAMEANGLTTIIALRMLTVGEKSGNMGEMMEKIAEFHDEEISRWVEWFARLFEPLLMTAIGLVIGAIVVLMYMPIFELAGSLK
;
A
#
# COMPACT_ATOMS: atom_id res chain seq x y z
N LEU A 1 5.05 -5.32 -0.03
CA LEU A 1 6.26 -4.96 0.75
C LEU A 1 6.05 -5.12 2.26
N ALA A 2 4.92 -4.72 2.84
CA ALA A 2 4.64 -4.88 4.29
C ALA A 2 4.95 -6.29 4.85
N ARG A 3 4.40 -7.35 4.23
CA ARG A 3 4.67 -8.75 4.62
C ARG A 3 6.16 -9.11 4.59
N PHE A 4 6.90 -8.62 3.58
CA PHE A 4 8.33 -8.85 3.45
C PHE A 4 9.09 -8.22 4.61
N TYR A 5 8.83 -6.93 4.90
CA TYR A 5 9.47 -6.23 6.02
C TYR A 5 9.14 -6.87 7.37
N ARG A 6 7.88 -7.29 7.58
CA ARG A 6 7.47 -7.98 8.81
C ARG A 6 8.22 -9.29 9.00
N THR A 7 8.30 -10.13 7.96
CA THR A 7 9.03 -11.40 8.06
C THR A 7 10.53 -11.20 8.31
N ILE A 8 11.14 -10.22 7.66
CA ILE A 8 12.56 -9.91 7.91
C ILE A 8 12.77 -9.38 9.31
N GLY A 9 11.90 -8.48 9.80
CA GLY A 9 11.94 -7.99 11.17
C GLY A 9 11.90 -9.13 12.20
N MET A 10 10.96 -10.06 12.04
CA MET A 10 10.85 -11.24 12.91
C MET A 10 12.11 -12.13 12.86
N LEU A 11 12.65 -12.39 11.65
CA LEU A 11 13.85 -13.21 11.49
C LEU A 11 15.09 -12.56 12.13
N LEU A 12 15.25 -11.24 11.95
CA LEU A 12 16.33 -10.47 12.54
C LEU A 12 16.24 -10.44 14.08
N ARG A 13 15.04 -10.25 14.63
CA ARG A 13 14.81 -10.33 16.09
C ARG A 13 15.06 -11.73 16.63
N GLY A 14 14.80 -12.76 15.84
CA GLY A 14 15.16 -14.15 16.12
C GLY A 14 16.67 -14.45 15.99
N GLY A 15 17.51 -13.45 15.73
CA GLY A 15 18.96 -13.61 15.61
C GLY A 15 19.44 -14.10 14.25
N THR A 16 18.57 -14.18 13.24
CA THR A 16 18.97 -14.57 11.89
C THR A 16 19.81 -13.46 11.26
N PRO A 17 20.99 -13.75 10.69
CA PRO A 17 21.78 -12.75 9.98
C PRO A 17 21.02 -12.13 8.81
N LEU A 18 21.16 -10.83 8.61
CA LEU A 18 20.41 -10.07 7.61
C LEU A 18 20.49 -10.66 6.19
N PRO A 19 21.66 -11.05 5.64
CA PRO A 19 21.72 -11.66 4.31
C PRO A 19 20.86 -12.92 4.16
N THR A 20 20.79 -13.73 5.22
CA THR A 20 19.96 -14.93 5.25
C THR A 20 18.49 -14.55 5.34
N ALA A 21 18.12 -13.59 6.18
CA ALA A 21 16.76 -13.09 6.28
C ALA A 21 16.25 -12.49 4.94
N LEU A 22 17.09 -11.72 4.24
CA LEU A 22 16.78 -11.18 2.90
C LEU A 22 16.52 -12.30 1.89
N ARG A 23 17.37 -13.34 1.89
CA ARG A 23 17.22 -14.50 0.99
C ARG A 23 15.93 -15.27 1.27
N MET A 24 15.62 -15.52 2.55
CA MET A 24 14.37 -16.19 2.95
C MET A 24 13.14 -15.34 2.62
N GLY A 25 13.22 -14.02 2.81
CA GLY A 25 12.16 -13.08 2.48
C GLY A 25 11.91 -12.93 0.98
N ALA A 26 12.86 -13.32 0.11
CA ALA A 26 12.72 -13.17 -1.34
C ALA A 26 11.51 -13.93 -1.90
N GLU A 27 11.15 -15.07 -1.32
CA GLU A 27 10.00 -15.85 -1.76
C GLU A 27 8.67 -15.11 -1.53
N LEU A 28 8.62 -14.18 -0.57
CA LEU A 28 7.44 -13.37 -0.28
C LEU A 28 7.23 -12.21 -1.27
N LEU A 29 8.22 -11.90 -2.09
CA LEU A 29 8.13 -10.84 -3.09
C LEU A 29 7.60 -11.36 -4.43
N HIS A 30 6.94 -10.46 -5.16
CA HIS A 30 6.55 -10.67 -6.55
C HIS A 30 7.78 -10.99 -7.42
N PRO A 31 7.71 -11.90 -8.41
CA PRO A 31 8.87 -12.31 -9.22
C PRO A 31 9.68 -11.16 -9.79
N LEU A 32 9.01 -10.08 -10.22
CA LEU A 32 9.65 -8.88 -10.77
C LEU A 32 10.53 -8.12 -9.75
N LEU A 33 10.21 -8.21 -8.46
CA LEU A 33 10.98 -7.61 -7.38
C LEU A 33 12.06 -8.55 -6.83
N ARG A 34 11.95 -9.86 -7.06
CA ARG A 34 12.96 -10.85 -6.59
C ARG A 34 14.32 -10.61 -7.22
N ALA A 35 14.37 -10.28 -8.51
CA ALA A 35 15.63 -9.95 -9.20
C ALA A 35 16.31 -8.71 -8.59
N ARG A 36 15.51 -7.67 -8.29
CA ARG A 36 15.97 -6.44 -7.62
C ARG A 36 16.45 -6.72 -6.20
N LEU A 37 15.76 -7.58 -5.46
CA LEU A 37 16.17 -7.99 -4.13
C LEU A 37 17.47 -8.79 -4.16
N ALA A 38 17.66 -9.66 -5.16
CA ALA A 38 18.91 -10.39 -5.31
C ALA A 38 20.10 -9.44 -5.54
N MET A 39 19.92 -8.38 -6.33
CA MET A 39 20.92 -7.33 -6.51
C MET A 39 21.18 -6.56 -5.22
N ALA A 40 20.13 -6.18 -4.48
CA ALA A 40 20.27 -5.52 -3.19
C ALA A 40 21.00 -6.41 -2.16
N SER A 41 20.67 -7.69 -2.09
CA SER A 41 21.33 -8.66 -1.22
C SER A 41 22.82 -8.85 -1.55
N ARG A 42 23.20 -8.82 -2.84
CA ARG A 42 24.61 -8.85 -3.24
C ARG A 42 25.35 -7.60 -2.76
N ALA A 43 24.78 -6.42 -2.99
CA ALA A 43 25.35 -5.16 -2.52
C ALA A 43 25.55 -5.15 -0.98
N VAL A 44 24.58 -5.66 -0.22
CA VAL A 44 24.70 -5.79 1.24
C VAL A 44 25.81 -6.78 1.63
N ASN A 45 25.94 -7.91 0.92
CA ASN A 45 27.03 -8.87 1.16
C ASN A 45 28.41 -8.30 0.83
N GLU A 46 28.48 -7.37 -0.13
CA GLU A 46 29.70 -6.63 -0.50
C GLU A 46 30.02 -5.51 0.51
N GLY A 47 29.21 -5.35 1.57
CA GLY A 47 29.42 -4.38 2.63
C GLY A 47 28.75 -3.03 2.41
N ARG A 48 27.92 -2.89 1.37
CA ARG A 48 27.14 -1.65 1.19
C ARG A 48 26.05 -1.52 2.24
N PRO A 49 25.73 -0.29 2.68
CA PRO A 49 24.62 -0.05 3.58
C PRO A 49 23.30 -0.60 3.03
N VAL A 50 22.51 -1.22 3.89
CA VAL A 50 21.20 -1.81 3.60
C VAL A 50 20.24 -0.76 3.07
N SER A 51 20.28 0.43 3.68
CA SER A 51 19.48 1.57 3.28
C SER A 51 19.74 1.95 1.82
N GLU A 52 21.00 2.12 1.43
CA GLU A 52 21.40 2.40 0.04
C GLU A 52 21.11 1.26 -0.92
N ALA A 53 21.37 0.01 -0.52
CA ALA A 53 21.16 -1.15 -1.38
C ALA A 53 19.68 -1.35 -1.72
N MET A 54 18.79 -1.09 -0.77
CA MET A 54 17.34 -1.13 -0.99
C MET A 54 16.84 0.06 -1.82
N GLU A 55 17.40 1.25 -1.60
CA GLU A 55 17.07 2.46 -2.36
C GLU A 55 17.46 2.32 -3.84
N ALA A 56 18.70 1.93 -4.12
CA ALA A 56 19.21 1.78 -5.48
C ALA A 56 18.42 0.76 -6.31
N ASN A 57 17.74 -0.19 -5.65
CA ASN A 57 16.93 -1.21 -6.29
C ASN A 57 15.43 -0.90 -6.25
N GLY A 58 15.01 0.28 -5.76
CA GLY A 58 13.61 0.68 -5.70
C GLY A 58 12.75 -0.23 -4.81
N LEU A 59 13.35 -0.78 -3.75
CA LEU A 59 12.70 -1.67 -2.79
C LEU A 59 12.32 -0.95 -1.49
N THR A 60 12.29 0.38 -1.49
CA THR A 60 12.03 1.21 -0.31
C THR A 60 11.18 2.42 -0.67
N THR A 61 10.43 2.93 0.29
CA THR A 61 9.78 4.26 0.24
C THR A 61 10.63 5.29 1.00
N ILE A 62 10.28 6.58 0.91
CA ILE A 62 10.98 7.65 1.64
C ILE A 62 11.01 7.37 3.16
N ILE A 63 9.91 6.84 3.70
CA ILE A 63 9.78 6.53 5.13
C ILE A 63 10.55 5.27 5.48
N ALA A 64 10.41 4.22 4.65
CA ALA A 64 11.17 3.00 4.84
C ALA A 64 12.68 3.26 4.80
N LEU A 65 13.17 4.09 3.87
CA LEU A 65 14.58 4.47 3.77
C LEU A 65 15.11 5.08 5.06
N ARG A 66 14.39 6.07 5.63
CA ARG A 66 14.78 6.71 6.90
C ARG A 66 14.86 5.71 8.05
N MET A 67 13.88 4.80 8.14
CA MET A 67 13.85 3.78 9.18
C MET A 67 14.98 2.76 9.00
N LEU A 68 15.29 2.36 7.76
CA LEU A 68 16.45 1.51 7.45
C LEU A 68 17.75 2.20 7.88
N THR A 69 17.95 3.48 7.55
CA THR A 69 19.15 4.23 7.94
C THR A 69 19.29 4.35 9.46
N VAL A 70 18.18 4.59 10.18
CA VAL A 70 18.18 4.64 11.65
C VAL A 70 18.48 3.27 12.24
N GLY A 71 17.87 2.20 11.72
CA GLY A 71 18.09 0.84 12.19
C GLY A 71 19.52 0.38 11.97
N GLU A 72 20.12 0.78 10.86
CA GLU A 72 21.49 0.44 10.50
C GLU A 72 22.49 1.14 11.42
N LYS A 73 22.30 2.43 11.70
CA LYS A 73 23.16 3.20 12.61
C LYS A 73 23.02 2.79 14.08
N SER A 74 21.82 2.39 14.49
CA SER A 74 21.52 1.95 15.87
C SER A 74 21.75 0.46 16.10
N GLY A 75 22.04 -0.30 15.04
CA GLY A 75 22.13 -1.77 15.09
C GLY A 75 20.80 -2.48 15.31
N ASN A 76 19.68 -1.75 15.29
CA ASN A 76 18.35 -2.27 15.58
C ASN A 76 17.49 -2.42 14.31
N MET A 77 18.01 -3.16 13.33
CA MET A 77 17.32 -3.38 12.06
C MET A 77 16.04 -4.20 12.21
N GLY A 78 15.99 -5.14 13.16
CA GLY A 78 14.79 -5.96 13.38
C GLY A 78 13.56 -5.11 13.74
N GLU A 79 13.70 -4.23 14.73
CA GLU A 79 12.61 -3.33 15.15
C GLU A 79 12.22 -2.35 14.03
N MET A 80 13.21 -1.77 13.34
CA MET A 80 12.91 -0.81 12.28
C MET A 80 12.19 -1.48 11.09
N MET A 81 12.53 -2.72 10.74
CA MET A 81 11.80 -3.47 9.71
C MET A 81 10.34 -3.75 10.10
N GLU A 82 10.06 -4.03 11.37
CA GLU A 82 8.68 -4.19 11.86
C GLU A 82 7.89 -2.87 11.79
N LYS A 83 8.50 -1.76 12.22
CA LYS A 83 7.89 -0.42 12.13
C LYS A 83 7.59 -0.01 10.68
N ILE A 84 8.46 -0.38 9.73
CA ILE A 84 8.20 -0.16 8.30
C ILE A 84 6.98 -0.96 7.84
N ALA A 85 6.83 -2.20 8.30
CA ALA A 85 5.68 -3.02 7.96
C ALA A 85 4.37 -2.45 8.51
N GLU A 86 4.38 -1.98 9.76
CA GLU A 86 3.24 -1.30 10.39
C GLU A 86 2.84 -0.05 9.61
N PHE A 87 3.80 0.80 9.27
CA PHE A 87 3.52 2.03 8.52
C PHE A 87 2.88 1.74 7.15
N HIS A 88 3.36 0.71 6.45
CA HIS A 88 2.78 0.30 5.18
C HIS A 88 1.35 -0.25 5.31
N ASP A 89 1.06 -1.01 6.37
CA ASP A 89 -0.30 -1.52 6.60
C ASP A 89 -1.26 -0.38 6.96
N GLU A 90 -0.83 0.58 7.78
CA GLU A 90 -1.63 1.76 8.09
C GLU A 90 -1.92 2.62 6.86
N GLU A 91 -0.94 2.77 5.96
CA GLU A 91 -1.12 3.49 4.71
C GLU A 91 -2.20 2.84 3.85
N ILE A 92 -2.18 1.51 3.70
CA ILE A 92 -3.21 0.76 2.99
C ILE A 92 -4.58 0.94 3.65
N SER A 93 -4.65 0.86 4.98
CA SER A 93 -5.91 1.04 5.72
C SER A 93 -6.53 2.43 5.47
N ARG A 94 -5.71 3.49 5.53
CA ARG A 94 -6.14 4.86 5.23
C ARG A 94 -6.68 5.01 3.81
N TRP A 95 -6.03 4.37 2.83
CA TRP A 95 -6.50 4.38 1.44
C TRP A 95 -7.87 3.72 1.28
N VAL A 96 -8.08 2.58 1.94
CA VAL A 96 -9.37 1.87 1.91
C VAL A 96 -10.48 2.70 2.55
N GLU A 97 -10.21 3.31 3.71
CA GLU A 97 -11.17 4.15 4.40
C GLU A 97 -11.54 5.39 3.59
N TRP A 98 -10.55 6.04 2.97
CA TRP A 98 -10.79 7.20 2.11
C TRP A 98 -11.61 6.82 0.86
N PHE A 99 -11.31 5.67 0.25
CA PHE A 99 -12.08 5.15 -0.88
C PHE A 99 -13.55 4.90 -0.48
N ALA A 100 -13.79 4.26 0.66
CA ALA A 100 -15.14 4.00 1.16
C ALA A 100 -15.92 5.31 1.40
N ARG A 101 -15.28 6.30 2.04
CA ARG A 101 -15.87 7.63 2.30
C ARG A 101 -16.28 8.39 1.04
N LEU A 102 -15.57 8.18 -0.07
CA LEU A 102 -15.88 8.83 -1.35
C LEU A 102 -16.92 8.04 -2.16
N PHE A 103 -16.94 6.73 -1.99
CA PHE A 103 -17.85 5.83 -2.67
C PHE A 103 -19.29 5.99 -2.18
N GLU A 104 -19.49 6.18 -0.88
CA GLU A 104 -20.80 6.40 -0.27
C GLU A 104 -21.59 7.58 -0.87
N PRO A 105 -21.06 8.82 -0.95
CA PRO A 105 -21.76 9.95 -1.56
C PRO A 105 -21.98 9.77 -3.07
N LEU A 106 -21.10 9.06 -3.78
CA LEU A 106 -21.29 8.73 -5.19
C LEU A 106 -22.53 7.85 -5.39
N LEU A 107 -22.69 6.80 -4.56
CA LEU A 107 -23.87 5.93 -4.59
C LEU A 107 -25.14 6.70 -4.27
N MET A 108 -25.12 7.54 -3.23
CA MET A 108 -26.27 8.39 -2.87
C MET A 108 -26.68 9.32 -4.02
N THR A 109 -25.70 9.92 -4.70
CA THR A 109 -25.94 10.79 -5.86
C THR A 109 -26.55 10.00 -7.02
N ALA A 110 -26.04 8.80 -7.31
CA ALA A 110 -26.57 7.94 -8.37
C ALA A 110 -28.02 7.49 -8.08
N ILE A 111 -28.32 7.08 -6.85
CA ILE A 111 -29.68 6.73 -6.42
C ILE A 111 -30.62 7.93 -6.56
N GLY A 112 -30.18 9.11 -6.10
CA GLY A 112 -30.95 10.35 -6.24
C GLY A 112 -31.25 10.69 -7.70
N LEU A 113 -30.29 10.51 -8.61
CA LEU A 113 -30.47 10.73 -10.04
C LEU A 113 -31.48 9.75 -10.65
N VAL A 114 -31.40 8.48 -10.29
CA VAL A 114 -32.35 7.45 -10.76
C VAL A 114 -33.77 7.77 -10.29
N ILE A 115 -33.93 8.08 -9.00
CA ILE A 115 -35.24 8.45 -8.44
C ILE A 115 -35.76 9.73 -9.11
N GLY A 116 -34.90 10.75 -9.27
CA GLY A 116 -35.26 11.99 -9.94
C GLY A 116 -35.72 11.77 -11.38
N ALA A 117 -35.02 10.93 -12.14
CA ALA A 117 -35.41 10.57 -13.50
C ALA A 117 -36.77 9.86 -13.55
N ILE A 118 -37.04 8.93 -12.63
CA ILE A 118 -38.33 8.25 -12.52
C ILE A 118 -39.46 9.27 -12.27
N VAL A 119 -39.26 10.20 -11.33
CA VAL A 119 -40.24 11.24 -11.02
C VAL A 119 -40.54 12.10 -12.25
N VAL A 120 -39.52 12.58 -12.96
CA VAL A 120 -39.71 13.37 -14.18
C VAL A 120 -40.51 12.60 -15.23
N LEU A 121 -40.16 11.33 -15.48
CA LEU A 121 -40.89 10.47 -16.43
C LEU A 121 -42.35 10.25 -16.03
N MET A 122 -42.65 10.17 -14.73
CA MET A 122 -44.02 10.00 -14.25
C MET A 122 -44.86 11.28 -14.38
N TYR A 123 -44.28 12.47 -14.18
CA TYR A 123 -45.03 13.72 -14.22
C TYR A 123 -45.13 14.34 -15.62
N MET A 124 -44.15 14.13 -16.49
CA MET A 124 -44.15 14.65 -17.86
C MET A 124 -45.44 14.36 -18.66
N PRO A 125 -45.98 13.12 -18.71
CA PRO A 125 -47.22 12.85 -19.45
C PRO A 125 -48.45 13.56 -18.85
N ILE A 126 -48.45 13.82 -17.55
CA ILE A 126 -49.52 14.60 -16.90
C ILE A 126 -49.50 16.05 -17.39
N PHE A 127 -48.31 16.64 -17.51
CA PHE A 127 -48.16 17.99 -18.07
C PHE A 127 -48.57 18.07 -19.54
N GLU A 128 -48.24 17.06 -20.35
CA GLU A 128 -48.66 16.98 -21.74
C GLU A 128 -50.19 16.88 -21.87
N LEU A 129 -50.83 16.04 -21.06
CA LEU A 129 -52.30 15.91 -21.00
C LEU A 129 -52.96 17.23 -20.59
N ALA A 130 -52.45 17.90 -19.56
CA ALA A 130 -52.97 19.19 -19.10
C ALA A 130 -52.80 20.32 -20.14
N GLY A 131 -51.69 20.30 -20.91
CA GLY A 131 -51.43 21.26 -21.97
C GLY A 131 -52.29 21.06 -23.22
N SER A 132 -52.71 19.82 -23.49
CA SER A 132 -53.57 19.48 -24.63
C SER A 132 -55.05 19.85 -24.46
N LEU A 133 -55.47 20.24 -23.24
CA LEU A 133 -56.85 20.63 -22.91
C LEU A 133 -57.14 22.13 -23.17
N LYS A 134 -56.43 22.76 -24.10
CA LYS A 134 -56.60 24.17 -24.46
C LYS A 134 -57.04 24.35 -25.91
#